data_AF-A0A1K2E1T6-F1
#
_entry.id   AF-A0A1K2E1T6-F1
#
_cell.length_a   1.000
_cell.length_b   1.000
_cell.length_c   1.000
_cell.angle_alpha   90.00
_cell.angle_beta   90.00
_cell.angle_gamma   90.00
#
_symmetry.space_group_name_H-M   'P 1'
#
loop_
_entity.id
_entity.type
_entity.pdbx_description
1 polymer ?
#
loop_
_entity_poly.entity_id
_entity_poly.type
_entity_poly.pdbx_seq_one_letter_code
_entity_poly.pdbx_strand_id
1 'polypeptide(L)'
;MTAYEYWTDWDTTVRIIAPTEDLDGDGKKDGKITLTPPSAGSQRLYVRRSLDAAQNRSDRAQYLFYANSPAIPDKAGDLNGDGNADLYGVRTDGELWLYPGQGNGRVGTATAAGNTDFNGAGITHRGDWTGDGYEDLIAALPGDGGRTLHVFPNNGVGFACTSRDEQADGQSQSCLTGARELQALDEANNHWAAADQILAIGDIDGPLDTDGDGTIDVPGFPDLLVKEGNLLWLYFGSDSFYLDASRAPVLIGEGLWSSYDLAAPGDRTGNGHVDLIARHKTSGELRLYEGTGNSGEGLGTGPASVAIGSGWTRTNRPLFTAVPDANGDAKTDVWATGGDAQLYFYPNISGSGVAVGTSGWNNFQALN
;
A
#
# COMPACT_ATOMS: atom_id res chain seq x y z
N MET A 1 -29.23 -19.93 -29.03
CA MET A 1 -28.22 -19.59 -28.01
C MET A 1 -28.06 -20.79 -27.11
N THR A 2 -26.84 -21.23 -26.89
CA THR A 2 -26.57 -22.48 -26.17
C THR A 2 -25.92 -22.23 -24.80
N ALA A 3 -25.11 -21.19 -24.65
CA ALA A 3 -24.50 -20.82 -23.36
C ALA A 3 -24.00 -19.35 -23.30
N TYR A 4 -23.36 -18.98 -22.19
CA TYR A 4 -22.51 -17.81 -22.02
C TYR A 4 -21.13 -18.27 -21.56
N GLU A 5 -20.08 -17.69 -22.11
CA GLU A 5 -18.72 -17.77 -21.54
C GLU A 5 -18.52 -16.58 -20.61
N TYR A 6 -17.95 -16.80 -19.44
CA TYR A 6 -17.61 -15.72 -18.51
C TYR A 6 -16.30 -15.98 -17.79
N TRP A 7 -15.62 -14.89 -17.44
CA TRP A 7 -14.42 -14.88 -16.61
C TRP A 7 -14.30 -13.51 -15.95
N THR A 8 -13.44 -13.40 -14.96
CA THR A 8 -13.25 -12.16 -14.21
C THR A 8 -11.84 -11.63 -14.41
N ASP A 9 -11.57 -10.43 -13.96
CA ASP A 9 -10.22 -9.87 -13.96
C ASP A 9 -9.30 -10.53 -12.93
N TRP A 10 -9.83 -11.09 -11.84
CA TRP A 10 -9.03 -11.87 -10.87
C TRP A 10 -8.91 -13.37 -11.21
N ASP A 11 -9.81 -13.92 -12.04
CA ASP A 11 -9.76 -15.31 -12.49
C ASP A 11 -10.09 -15.41 -13.97
N THR A 12 -9.03 -15.56 -14.76
CA THR A 12 -9.08 -15.65 -16.22
C THR A 12 -9.60 -17.00 -16.74
N THR A 13 -9.92 -17.94 -15.85
CA THR A 13 -10.50 -19.24 -16.21
C THR A 13 -11.87 -19.03 -16.85
N VAL A 14 -11.97 -19.33 -18.15
CA VAL A 14 -13.22 -19.24 -18.89
C VAL A 14 -14.18 -20.32 -18.41
N ARG A 15 -15.30 -19.90 -17.82
CA ARG A 15 -16.40 -20.75 -17.38
C ARG A 15 -17.58 -20.64 -18.34
N ILE A 16 -18.40 -21.68 -18.38
CA ILE A 16 -19.56 -21.75 -19.28
C ILE A 16 -20.82 -21.94 -18.43
N ILE A 17 -21.86 -21.14 -18.70
CA ILE A 17 -23.18 -21.28 -18.09
C ILE A 17 -24.27 -21.36 -19.15
N ALA A 18 -25.16 -22.34 -19.03
CA ALA A 18 -26.34 -22.43 -19.87
C ALA A 18 -27.47 -21.58 -19.24
N PRO A 19 -28.12 -20.68 -20.00
CA PRO A 19 -29.25 -19.93 -19.48
C PRO A 19 -30.46 -20.85 -19.26
N THR A 20 -31.05 -20.81 -18.06
CA THR A 20 -32.07 -21.78 -17.63
C THR A 20 -33.46 -21.17 -17.46
N GLU A 21 -33.54 -19.96 -16.95
CA GLU A 21 -34.79 -19.30 -16.51
C GLU A 21 -34.80 -17.84 -16.96
N ASP A 22 -35.99 -17.29 -17.20
CA ASP A 22 -36.18 -15.86 -17.47
C ASP A 22 -36.24 -15.12 -16.12
N LEU A 23 -35.20 -14.35 -15.80
CA LEU A 23 -35.02 -13.72 -14.49
C LEU A 23 -35.53 -12.28 -14.47
N ASP A 24 -35.63 -11.61 -15.63
CA ASP A 24 -36.05 -10.20 -15.74
C ASP A 24 -37.44 -10.02 -16.39
N GLY A 25 -38.06 -11.11 -16.87
CA GLY A 25 -39.40 -11.13 -17.45
C GLY A 25 -39.44 -10.63 -18.89
N ASP A 26 -38.30 -10.55 -19.60
CA ASP A 26 -38.23 -10.10 -20.99
C ASP A 26 -38.60 -11.19 -22.01
N GLY A 27 -38.92 -12.41 -21.55
CA GLY A 27 -39.26 -13.57 -22.36
C GLY A 27 -38.04 -14.37 -22.85
N LYS A 28 -36.82 -14.03 -22.43
CA LYS A 28 -35.57 -14.75 -22.76
C LYS A 28 -35.03 -15.46 -21.53
N LYS A 29 -34.25 -16.52 -21.76
CA LYS A 29 -33.56 -17.23 -20.67
C LYS A 29 -32.25 -16.55 -20.32
N ASP A 30 -32.00 -16.45 -19.03
CA ASP A 30 -30.83 -15.84 -18.40
C ASP A 30 -29.96 -16.86 -17.67
N GLY A 31 -28.69 -16.49 -17.50
CA GLY A 31 -27.74 -17.22 -16.67
C GLY A 31 -27.57 -16.50 -15.33
N LYS A 32 -27.69 -17.24 -14.22
CA LYS A 32 -27.39 -16.74 -12.88
C LYS A 32 -26.00 -17.21 -12.44
N ILE A 33 -25.12 -16.28 -12.11
CA ILE A 33 -23.81 -16.58 -11.53
C ILE A 33 -23.68 -15.94 -10.15
N THR A 34 -22.94 -16.60 -9.26
CA THR A 34 -22.50 -16.03 -7.98
C THR A 34 -20.99 -15.92 -8.03
N LEU A 35 -20.47 -14.74 -7.72
CA LEU A 35 -19.04 -14.45 -7.68
C LEU A 35 -18.68 -13.92 -6.29
N THR A 36 -17.55 -14.36 -5.77
CA THR A 36 -16.96 -13.83 -4.54
C THR A 36 -15.63 -13.19 -4.95
N PRO A 37 -15.58 -11.85 -5.01
CA PRO A 37 -14.33 -11.13 -5.29
C PRO A 37 -13.28 -11.42 -4.21
N PRO A 38 -11.99 -11.46 -4.57
CA PRO A 38 -10.91 -11.67 -3.61
C PRO A 38 -10.57 -10.39 -2.84
N SER A 39 -10.99 -9.23 -3.34
CA SER A 39 -10.67 -7.93 -2.78
C SER A 39 -11.87 -6.97 -2.81
N ALA A 40 -11.87 -5.95 -1.95
CA ALA A 40 -12.84 -4.87 -2.03
C ALA A 40 -12.53 -3.93 -3.22
N GLY A 41 -13.45 -3.02 -3.52
CA GLY A 41 -13.31 -2.06 -4.59
C GLY A 41 -13.80 -2.55 -5.94
N SER A 42 -13.23 -2.00 -7.02
CA SER A 42 -13.73 -2.17 -8.38
C SER A 42 -13.36 -3.54 -8.97
N GLN A 43 -14.32 -4.22 -9.57
CA GLN A 43 -14.18 -5.57 -10.09
C GLN A 43 -14.79 -5.66 -11.49
N ARG A 44 -14.19 -6.47 -12.38
CA ARG A 44 -14.66 -6.61 -13.77
C ARG A 44 -15.07 -8.03 -14.11
N LEU A 45 -16.33 -8.16 -14.51
CA LEU A 45 -16.85 -9.38 -15.13
C LEU A 45 -16.85 -9.22 -16.65
N TYR A 46 -16.19 -10.15 -17.33
CA TYR A 46 -16.24 -10.25 -18.78
C TYR A 46 -17.21 -11.36 -19.15
N VAL A 47 -18.19 -11.02 -19.98
CA VAL A 47 -19.14 -11.99 -20.52
C VAL A 47 -19.03 -11.98 -22.02
N ARG A 48 -18.90 -13.15 -22.60
CA ARG A 48 -19.05 -13.38 -24.02
C ARG A 48 -20.29 -14.22 -24.23
N ARG A 49 -21.21 -13.69 -25.04
CA ARG A 49 -22.43 -14.41 -25.44
C ARG A 49 -21.99 -15.59 -26.31
N SER A 50 -22.21 -16.84 -25.91
CA SER A 50 -21.51 -17.95 -26.58
C SER A 50 -21.93 -18.14 -28.04
N LEU A 51 -20.95 -18.63 -28.81
CA LEU A 51 -21.03 -19.76 -29.74
C LEU A 51 -22.45 -20.04 -30.26
N ASP A 52 -22.75 -19.54 -31.46
CA ASP A 52 -23.89 -20.06 -32.21
C ASP A 52 -23.76 -21.59 -32.43
N ALA A 53 -24.75 -22.22 -33.07
CA ALA A 53 -24.70 -23.66 -33.34
C ALA A 53 -23.45 -24.09 -34.14
N ALA A 54 -22.73 -23.14 -34.75
CA ALA A 54 -21.49 -23.34 -35.51
C ALA A 54 -20.21 -22.96 -34.73
N GLN A 55 -20.31 -22.69 -33.42
CA GLN A 55 -19.18 -22.32 -32.57
C GLN A 55 -18.53 -20.96 -32.91
N ASN A 56 -19.30 -19.99 -33.40
CA ASN A 56 -18.79 -18.63 -33.61
C ASN A 56 -18.88 -17.77 -32.34
N ARG A 57 -17.78 -17.12 -31.97
CA ARG A 57 -17.68 -16.29 -30.77
C ARG A 57 -18.26 -14.88 -31.03
N SER A 58 -19.15 -14.41 -30.15
CA SER A 58 -19.67 -13.03 -30.20
C SER A 58 -18.70 -12.01 -29.59
N ASP A 59 -19.09 -10.74 -29.62
CA ASP A 59 -18.38 -9.65 -28.93
C ASP A 59 -18.42 -9.83 -27.40
N ARG A 60 -17.41 -9.26 -26.75
CA ARG A 60 -17.26 -9.28 -25.30
C ARG A 60 -18.01 -8.10 -24.68
N ALA A 61 -18.91 -8.38 -23.76
CA ALA A 61 -19.46 -7.39 -22.83
C ALA A 61 -18.61 -7.33 -21.55
N GLN A 62 -18.46 -6.13 -20.99
CA GLN A 62 -17.76 -5.90 -19.73
C GLN A 62 -18.73 -5.26 -18.74
N TYR A 63 -18.78 -5.81 -17.54
CA TYR A 63 -19.57 -5.30 -16.43
C TYR A 63 -18.61 -4.90 -15.31
N LEU A 64 -18.68 -3.63 -14.90
CA LEU A 64 -18.01 -3.10 -13.73
C LEU A 64 -18.97 -3.21 -12.55
N PHE A 65 -18.48 -3.70 -11.42
CA PHE A 65 -19.23 -3.73 -10.17
C PHE A 65 -18.27 -3.54 -8.99
N TYR A 66 -18.81 -3.26 -7.80
CA TYR A 66 -18.03 -2.94 -6.61
C TYR A 66 -18.31 -3.96 -5.51
N ALA A 67 -17.23 -4.43 -4.87
CA ALA A 67 -17.28 -5.15 -3.62
C ALA A 67 -17.08 -4.14 -2.48
N ASN A 68 -18.04 -4.08 -1.55
CA ASN A 68 -17.93 -3.20 -0.39
C ASN A 68 -16.91 -3.76 0.60
N SER A 69 -16.15 -2.86 1.20
CA SER A 69 -15.37 -3.16 2.39
C SER A 69 -16.28 -3.64 3.54
N PRO A 70 -15.83 -4.57 4.40
CA PRO A 70 -16.53 -4.95 5.62
C PRO A 70 -16.68 -3.81 6.66
N ALA A 71 -16.15 -2.60 6.39
CA ALA A 71 -16.23 -1.43 7.26
C ALA A 71 -15.65 -1.67 8.67
N ILE A 72 -14.56 -2.45 8.70
CA ILE A 72 -13.71 -2.67 9.86
C ILE A 72 -12.51 -1.71 9.70
N PRO A 73 -11.94 -1.16 10.79
CA PRO A 73 -10.72 -0.37 10.69
C PRO A 73 -9.64 -1.12 9.94
N ASP A 74 -8.94 -0.40 9.06
CA ASP A 74 -7.93 -0.98 8.20
C ASP A 74 -6.77 -1.54 9.04
N LYS A 75 -6.21 -2.65 8.58
CA LYS A 75 -4.99 -3.22 9.14
C LYS A 75 -3.79 -2.61 8.45
N ALA A 76 -2.62 -2.80 9.08
CA ALA A 76 -1.35 -2.38 8.51
C ALA A 76 -1.18 -2.88 7.05
N GLY A 77 -1.23 -1.95 6.10
CA GLY A 77 -1.06 -2.18 4.67
C GLY A 77 -2.34 -2.52 3.90
N ASP A 78 -3.50 -2.60 4.54
CA ASP A 78 -4.81 -2.75 3.90
C ASP A 78 -5.37 -1.36 3.60
N LEU A 79 -5.62 -1.05 2.33
CA LEU A 79 -6.04 0.29 1.89
C LEU A 79 -7.52 0.32 1.50
N ASN A 80 -8.20 -0.83 1.49
CA ASN A 80 -9.58 -0.94 1.05
C ASN A 80 -10.48 -1.70 2.04
N GLY A 81 -9.91 -2.09 3.19
CA GLY A 81 -10.54 -2.75 4.32
C GLY A 81 -10.89 -4.22 4.10
N ASP A 82 -10.41 -4.86 3.03
CA ASP A 82 -10.70 -6.28 2.74
C ASP A 82 -9.88 -7.28 3.57
N GLY A 83 -8.94 -6.78 4.38
CA GLY A 83 -8.07 -7.54 5.25
C GLY A 83 -6.79 -8.04 4.60
N ASN A 84 -6.55 -7.75 3.31
CA ASN A 84 -5.31 -8.07 2.60
C ASN A 84 -4.43 -6.84 2.45
N ALA A 85 -3.11 -7.03 2.40
CA ALA A 85 -2.22 -5.94 2.06
C ALA A 85 -2.40 -5.52 0.60
N ASP A 86 -2.50 -4.21 0.37
CA ASP A 86 -2.61 -3.55 -0.92
C ASP A 86 -1.27 -2.89 -1.30
N LEU A 87 -1.20 -2.34 -2.53
CA LEU A 87 -0.01 -1.67 -3.03
C LEU A 87 -0.38 -0.34 -3.71
N TYR A 88 0.28 0.75 -3.30
CA TYR A 88 0.27 2.00 -4.05
C TYR A 88 1.46 2.08 -5.01
N GLY A 89 1.23 2.74 -6.15
CA GLY A 89 2.29 3.05 -7.09
C GLY A 89 2.07 4.38 -7.80
N VAL A 90 3.13 5.19 -7.86
CA VAL A 90 3.14 6.41 -8.67
C VAL A 90 3.79 6.10 -10.01
N ARG A 91 3.04 6.32 -11.08
CA ARG A 91 3.54 6.17 -12.45
C ARG A 91 4.42 7.34 -12.85
N THR A 92 5.22 7.13 -13.89
CA THR A 92 6.14 8.14 -14.46
C THR A 92 5.45 9.37 -15.06
N ASP A 93 4.14 9.31 -15.29
CA ASP A 93 3.27 10.44 -15.67
C ASP A 93 2.69 11.19 -14.45
N GLY A 94 2.98 10.74 -13.23
CA GLY A 94 2.53 11.36 -11.99
C GLY A 94 1.22 10.79 -11.43
N GLU A 95 0.54 9.89 -12.15
CA GLU A 95 -0.70 9.30 -11.67
C GLU A 95 -0.46 8.32 -10.52
N LEU A 96 -1.28 8.42 -9.47
CA LEU A 96 -1.32 7.46 -8.36
C LEU A 96 -2.30 6.33 -8.69
N TRP A 97 -1.84 5.10 -8.51
CA TRP A 97 -2.60 3.88 -8.76
C TRP A 97 -2.60 2.98 -7.52
N LEU A 98 -3.77 2.44 -7.19
CA LEU A 98 -3.95 1.37 -6.21
C LEU A 98 -3.94 0.02 -6.94
N TYR A 99 -3.27 -0.95 -6.36
CA TYR A 99 -3.24 -2.34 -6.76
C TYR A 99 -3.78 -3.19 -5.60
N PRO A 100 -5.07 -3.59 -5.64
CA PRO A 100 -5.67 -4.35 -4.56
C PRO A 100 -4.99 -5.70 -4.34
N GLY A 101 -4.69 -6.08 -3.11
CA GLY A 101 -4.17 -7.39 -2.73
C GLY A 101 -5.20 -8.48 -2.95
N GLN A 102 -4.74 -9.69 -3.29
CA GLN A 102 -5.62 -10.86 -3.45
C GLN A 102 -5.48 -11.89 -2.30
N GLY A 103 -4.75 -11.55 -1.23
CA GLY A 103 -4.49 -12.46 -0.11
C GLY A 103 -3.64 -13.69 -0.46
N ASN A 104 -2.93 -13.67 -1.59
CA ASN A 104 -2.06 -14.76 -2.05
C ASN A 104 -0.72 -14.24 -2.60
N GLY A 105 -0.36 -13.00 -2.27
CA GLY A 105 0.82 -12.28 -2.78
C GLY A 105 0.67 -11.70 -4.19
N ARG A 106 -0.43 -11.97 -4.90
CA ARG A 106 -0.77 -11.30 -6.16
C ARG A 106 -1.53 -10.01 -5.92
N VAL A 107 -1.44 -9.13 -6.90
CA VAL A 107 -2.24 -7.91 -6.97
C VAL A 107 -3.31 -8.04 -8.06
N GLY A 108 -4.45 -7.41 -7.80
CA GLY A 108 -5.60 -7.32 -8.69
C GLY A 108 -5.46 -6.22 -9.73
N THR A 109 -6.60 -5.88 -10.33
CA THR A 109 -6.66 -4.86 -11.37
C THR A 109 -6.44 -3.48 -10.76
N ALA A 110 -5.49 -2.74 -11.34
CA ALA A 110 -5.19 -1.40 -10.88
C ALA A 110 -6.37 -0.43 -11.06
N THR A 111 -6.56 0.46 -10.10
CA THR A 111 -7.51 1.57 -10.14
C THR A 111 -6.80 2.90 -9.91
N ALA A 112 -7.30 3.97 -10.53
CA ALA A 112 -6.83 5.31 -10.22
C ALA A 112 -7.15 5.61 -8.76
N ALA A 113 -6.16 6.13 -8.04
CA ALA A 113 -6.21 6.27 -6.59
C ALA A 113 -6.04 7.73 -6.13
N GLY A 114 -6.08 8.70 -7.04
CA GLY A 114 -6.06 10.10 -6.68
C GLY A 114 -6.20 10.99 -7.91
N ASN A 115 -6.54 12.25 -7.69
CA ASN A 115 -6.67 13.28 -8.73
C ASN A 115 -5.56 14.35 -8.67
N THR A 116 -4.55 14.14 -7.84
CA THR A 116 -3.36 15.01 -7.73
C THR A 116 -2.19 14.44 -8.53
N ASP A 117 -1.34 15.32 -9.04
CA ASP A 117 -0.06 14.94 -9.64
C ASP A 117 0.96 14.62 -8.55
N PHE A 118 1.41 13.36 -8.50
CA PHE A 118 2.44 12.86 -7.58
C PHE A 118 3.82 12.75 -8.22
N ASN A 119 4.05 13.39 -9.37
CA ASN A 119 5.32 13.29 -10.07
C ASN A 119 6.50 13.77 -9.20
N GLY A 120 7.50 12.91 -9.01
CA GLY A 120 8.64 13.16 -8.14
C GLY A 120 8.35 13.14 -6.63
N ALA A 121 7.13 12.80 -6.21
CA ALA A 121 6.77 12.68 -4.81
C ALA A 121 7.36 11.41 -4.18
N GLY A 122 7.77 11.52 -2.92
CA GLY A 122 7.97 10.35 -2.06
C GLY A 122 6.65 10.00 -1.41
N ILE A 123 6.15 8.77 -1.59
CA ILE A 123 4.90 8.30 -0.99
C ILE A 123 5.16 7.23 0.06
N THR A 124 4.31 7.21 1.07
CA THR A 124 4.22 6.13 2.06
C THR A 124 2.81 6.05 2.61
N HIS A 125 2.33 4.86 2.93
CA HIS A 125 1.20 4.66 3.83
C HIS A 125 1.69 3.92 5.07
N ARG A 126 0.86 3.84 6.10
CA ARG A 126 0.91 2.97 7.30
C ARG A 126 0.11 3.67 8.39
N GLY A 127 -0.94 3.01 8.87
CA GLY A 127 -1.82 3.51 9.93
C GLY A 127 -2.76 4.65 9.51
N ASP A 128 -3.62 5.01 10.44
CA ASP A 128 -4.66 6.03 10.31
C ASP A 128 -4.15 7.37 10.89
N TRP A 129 -3.91 8.34 10.01
CA TRP A 129 -3.34 9.64 10.36
C TRP A 129 -4.44 10.68 10.63
N THR A 130 -5.69 10.38 10.31
CA THR A 130 -6.83 11.29 10.45
C THR A 130 -7.81 10.89 11.54
N GLY A 131 -7.69 9.66 12.06
CA GLY A 131 -8.57 9.06 13.05
C GLY A 131 -9.91 8.59 12.47
N ASP A 132 -10.01 8.39 11.16
CA ASP A 132 -11.27 8.02 10.49
C ASP A 132 -11.47 6.50 10.27
N GLY A 133 -10.48 5.70 10.69
CA GLY A 133 -10.46 4.25 10.64
C GLY A 133 -9.84 3.66 9.38
N TYR A 134 -9.39 4.49 8.43
CA TYR A 134 -8.75 4.03 7.19
C TYR A 134 -7.25 4.30 7.21
N GLU A 135 -6.48 3.46 6.50
CA GLU A 135 -5.08 3.78 6.27
C GLU A 135 -4.94 4.97 5.31
N ASP A 136 -4.17 5.97 5.72
CA ASP A 136 -3.98 7.19 4.95
C ASP A 136 -2.67 7.19 4.15
N LEU A 137 -2.68 7.93 3.03
CA LEU A 137 -1.50 8.14 2.22
C LEU A 137 -0.76 9.40 2.69
N ILE A 138 0.52 9.26 2.99
CA ILE A 138 1.44 10.38 3.21
C ILE A 138 2.30 10.60 1.98
N ALA A 139 2.41 11.84 1.52
CA ALA A 139 3.27 12.20 0.41
C ALA A 139 4.12 13.45 0.69
N ALA A 140 5.42 13.33 0.41
CA ALA A 140 6.35 14.45 0.32
C ALA A 140 6.38 14.95 -1.13
N LEU A 141 5.56 15.96 -1.42
CA LEU A 141 5.43 16.57 -2.74
C LEU A 141 6.60 17.53 -3.01
N PRO A 142 7.27 17.48 -4.17
CA PRO A 142 8.35 18.39 -4.50
C PRO A 142 7.84 19.81 -4.77
N GLY A 143 8.59 20.82 -4.34
CA GLY A 143 8.33 22.23 -4.63
C GLY A 143 9.62 23.06 -4.69
N ASP A 144 9.50 24.33 -5.12
CA ASP A 144 10.65 25.24 -5.31
C ASP A 144 11.46 25.48 -4.02
N GLY A 145 10.81 25.39 -2.85
CA GLY A 145 11.41 25.56 -1.53
C GLY A 145 11.85 24.27 -0.85
N GLY A 146 11.85 23.14 -1.56
CA GLY A 146 11.96 21.81 -0.98
C GLY A 146 10.61 21.08 -0.97
N ARG A 147 10.55 19.93 -0.32
CA ARG A 147 9.34 19.12 -0.24
C ARG A 147 8.37 19.63 0.83
N THR A 148 7.07 19.57 0.53
CA THR A 148 5.99 19.74 1.52
C THR A 148 5.37 18.39 1.82
N LEU A 149 5.10 18.10 3.09
CA LEU A 149 4.54 16.84 3.53
C LEU A 149 3.02 16.96 3.67
N HIS A 150 2.27 16.03 3.10
CA HIS A 150 0.81 16.04 3.16
C HIS A 150 0.27 14.66 3.53
N VAL A 151 -0.80 14.65 4.33
CA VAL A 151 -1.68 13.49 4.50
C VAL A 151 -2.85 13.63 3.53
N PHE A 152 -3.12 12.55 2.81
CA PHE A 152 -4.28 12.37 1.94
C PHE A 152 -5.18 11.31 2.57
N PRO A 153 -6.31 11.73 3.17
CA PRO A 153 -7.27 10.81 3.75
C PRO A 153 -7.72 9.75 2.75
N ASN A 154 -7.92 8.52 3.18
CA ASN A 154 -8.46 7.48 2.33
C ASN A 154 -9.99 7.38 2.47
N ASN A 155 -10.71 7.19 1.37
CA ASN A 155 -12.16 6.99 1.39
C ASN A 155 -12.59 5.55 1.73
N GLY A 156 -11.67 4.68 2.15
CA GLY A 156 -11.93 3.27 2.48
C GLY A 156 -11.98 2.33 1.28
N VAL A 157 -11.63 2.80 0.08
CA VAL A 157 -11.42 1.94 -1.12
C VAL A 157 -10.08 2.23 -1.80
N GLY A 158 -9.14 2.83 -1.07
CA GLY A 158 -7.78 3.15 -1.50
C GLY A 158 -7.71 4.33 -2.45
N PHE A 159 -8.59 5.33 -2.29
CA PHE A 159 -8.52 6.58 -3.02
C PHE A 159 -8.05 7.71 -2.08
N ALA A 160 -6.94 8.34 -2.44
CA ALA A 160 -6.29 9.44 -1.73
C ALA A 160 -7.04 10.77 -1.97
N CYS A 161 -7.81 11.18 -0.97
CA CYS A 161 -8.73 12.31 -1.03
C CYS A 161 -8.01 13.66 -0.99
N THR A 162 -8.36 14.54 -1.93
CA THR A 162 -7.89 15.93 -1.96
C THR A 162 -8.94 16.88 -1.39
N SER A 163 -10.21 16.50 -1.52
CA SER A 163 -11.35 17.28 -1.04
C SER A 163 -12.48 16.39 -0.53
N ARG A 164 -13.35 16.98 0.29
CA ARG A 164 -14.56 16.31 0.75
C ARG A 164 -15.50 16.03 -0.43
N ASP A 165 -16.22 14.92 -0.33
CA ASP A 165 -17.19 14.41 -1.31
C ASP A 165 -16.59 13.98 -2.66
N GLU A 166 -15.26 13.96 -2.78
CA GLU A 166 -14.54 13.40 -3.92
C GLU A 166 -14.73 11.88 -4.01
N GLN A 167 -14.70 11.35 -5.23
CA GLN A 167 -14.85 9.92 -5.55
C GLN A 167 -13.93 9.57 -6.72
N ALA A 168 -13.51 8.30 -6.81
CA ALA A 168 -12.64 7.84 -7.89
C ALA A 168 -13.36 7.81 -9.25
N ASP A 169 -14.65 7.47 -9.26
CA ASP A 169 -15.39 7.10 -10.48
C ASP A 169 -16.88 7.47 -10.44
N GLY A 170 -17.32 8.23 -9.43
CA GLY A 170 -18.72 8.64 -9.27
C GLY A 170 -19.65 7.55 -8.70
N GLN A 171 -19.12 6.36 -8.38
CA GLN A 171 -19.87 5.24 -7.79
C GLN A 171 -19.23 4.70 -6.51
N SER A 172 -17.94 4.96 -6.30
CA SER A 172 -17.20 4.60 -5.08
C SER A 172 -17.69 5.35 -3.84
N GLN A 173 -17.23 4.90 -2.66
CA GLN A 173 -17.40 5.64 -1.41
C GLN A 173 -16.85 7.07 -1.55
N SER A 174 -17.56 8.06 -0.98
CA SER A 174 -17.14 9.47 -1.00
C SER A 174 -16.11 9.76 0.09
N CYS A 175 -15.16 10.64 -0.23
CA CYS A 175 -14.20 11.20 0.71
C CYS A 175 -14.89 11.97 1.85
N LEU A 176 -14.60 11.62 3.09
CA LEU A 176 -15.12 12.31 4.28
C LEU A 176 -14.45 13.67 4.49
N THR A 177 -13.13 13.71 4.25
CA THR A 177 -12.30 14.90 4.37
C THR A 177 -11.35 14.99 3.17
N GLY A 178 -10.60 16.10 3.09
CA GLY A 178 -9.59 16.31 2.04
C GLY A 178 -8.20 16.43 2.63
N ALA A 179 -7.19 16.48 1.76
CA ALA A 179 -5.78 16.55 2.14
C ALA A 179 -5.46 17.65 3.16
N ARG A 180 -4.44 17.40 3.98
CA ARG A 180 -3.89 18.33 4.97
C ARG A 180 -2.37 18.32 4.89
N GLU A 181 -1.77 19.47 5.09
CA GLU A 181 -0.32 19.57 5.22
C GLU A 181 0.11 19.14 6.63
N LEU A 182 1.14 18.29 6.71
CA LEU A 182 1.86 17.98 7.93
C LEU A 182 3.00 18.98 8.11
N GLN A 183 3.08 19.60 9.28
CA GLN A 183 3.95 20.74 9.54
C GLN A 183 4.86 20.49 10.76
N ALA A 184 5.90 21.32 10.89
CA ALA A 184 6.68 21.46 12.11
C ALA A 184 6.49 22.89 12.64
N LEU A 185 6.37 23.04 13.94
CA LEU A 185 6.34 24.32 14.65
C LEU A 185 7.72 24.99 14.63
N ASP A 186 8.78 24.20 14.85
CA ASP A 186 10.16 24.65 14.69
C ASP A 186 10.67 24.29 13.28
N GLU A 187 11.07 25.30 12.51
CA GLU A 187 11.62 25.10 11.17
C GLU A 187 12.89 24.23 11.18
N ALA A 188 13.65 24.22 12.29
CA ALA A 188 14.82 23.34 12.44
C ALA A 188 14.45 21.85 12.46
N ASN A 189 13.19 21.52 12.81
CA ASN A 189 12.66 20.17 12.80
C ASN A 189 12.05 19.79 11.43
N ASN A 190 12.12 20.63 10.40
CA ASN A 190 11.60 20.31 9.07
C ASN A 190 12.63 19.55 8.22
N HIS A 191 12.88 18.29 8.55
CA HIS A 191 13.82 17.44 7.81
C HIS A 191 13.23 16.90 6.49
N TRP A 192 11.90 16.91 6.32
CA TRP A 192 11.29 16.40 5.09
C TRP A 192 11.51 17.30 3.88
N ALA A 193 11.73 18.62 4.08
CA ALA A 193 12.03 19.56 3.00
C ALA A 193 13.20 19.10 2.10
N ALA A 194 14.21 18.47 2.69
CA ALA A 194 15.40 17.94 2.02
C ALA A 194 15.46 16.40 2.00
N ALA A 195 14.37 15.70 2.31
CA ALA A 195 14.37 14.25 2.42
C ALA A 195 14.63 13.54 1.08
N ASP A 196 15.43 12.48 1.15
CA ASP A 196 15.59 11.49 0.08
C ASP A 196 14.41 10.51 0.07
N GLN A 197 13.86 10.20 1.24
CA GLN A 197 12.77 9.24 1.44
C GLN A 197 12.02 9.58 2.74
N ILE A 198 10.71 9.44 2.69
CA ILE A 198 9.84 9.36 3.86
C ILE A 198 9.31 7.94 3.99
N LEU A 199 9.01 7.48 5.20
CA LEU A 199 8.48 6.16 5.45
C LEU A 199 7.64 6.17 6.73
N ALA A 200 6.34 5.98 6.62
CA ALA A 200 5.48 5.70 7.75
C ALA A 200 5.71 4.25 8.16
N ILE A 201 5.84 3.99 9.46
CA ILE A 201 6.28 2.67 9.97
C ILE A 201 5.27 2.01 10.90
N GLY A 202 4.11 2.63 11.07
CA GLY A 202 3.16 2.27 12.12
C GLY A 202 3.50 3.01 13.41
N ASP A 203 2.91 2.55 14.51
CA ASP A 203 3.05 3.18 15.82
C ASP A 203 4.16 2.47 16.64
N ILE A 204 5.19 3.21 17.05
CA ILE A 204 6.29 2.72 17.87
C ILE A 204 5.96 2.85 19.36
N ASP A 205 5.28 3.93 19.74
CA ASP A 205 5.11 4.32 21.13
C ASP A 205 3.71 4.12 21.69
N GLY A 206 2.83 3.45 20.94
CA GLY A 206 1.49 3.07 21.36
C GLY A 206 0.70 2.15 20.42
N PRO A 207 -0.60 1.97 20.73
CA PRO A 207 -1.25 2.35 21.98
C PRO A 207 -0.67 1.56 23.19
N LEU A 208 -0.43 2.22 24.33
CA LEU A 208 0.12 1.58 25.53
C LEU A 208 -0.89 1.53 26.67
N ASP A 209 -1.02 0.35 27.27
CA ASP A 209 -1.57 0.12 28.61
C ASP A 209 -0.39 0.16 29.60
N THR A 210 -0.19 1.30 30.25
CA THR A 210 1.02 1.58 31.04
C THR A 210 0.93 0.97 32.45
N ASP A 211 -0.27 0.75 32.96
CA ASP A 211 -0.50 0.18 34.29
C ASP A 211 -1.01 -1.28 34.28
N GLY A 212 -1.29 -1.83 33.10
CA GLY A 212 -1.66 -3.22 32.88
C GLY A 212 -3.09 -3.55 33.28
N ASP A 213 -3.97 -2.56 33.34
CA ASP A 213 -5.36 -2.72 33.77
C ASP A 213 -6.31 -3.15 32.63
N GLY A 214 -5.81 -3.23 31.40
CA GLY A 214 -6.55 -3.55 30.18
C GLY A 214 -7.15 -2.33 29.47
N THR A 215 -6.91 -1.12 29.99
CA THR A 215 -7.28 0.16 29.39
C THR A 215 -6.05 0.78 28.74
N ILE A 216 -6.23 1.34 27.55
CA ILE A 216 -5.16 2.09 26.91
C ILE A 216 -5.04 3.46 27.59
N ASP A 217 -3.85 3.74 28.14
CA ASP A 217 -3.50 5.02 28.77
C ASP A 217 -2.94 6.02 27.75
N VAL A 218 -2.17 5.51 26.79
CA VAL A 218 -1.53 6.31 25.74
C VAL A 218 -2.20 5.98 24.41
N PRO A 219 -2.92 6.92 23.79
CA PRO A 219 -3.51 6.71 22.48
C PRO A 219 -2.40 6.42 21.45
N GLY A 220 -2.70 5.56 20.50
CA GLY A 220 -1.76 5.19 19.45
C GLY A 220 -1.89 6.09 18.23
N PHE A 221 -0.77 6.52 17.67
CA PHE A 221 -0.69 7.32 16.45
C PHE A 221 0.42 6.79 15.53
N PRO A 222 0.26 6.85 14.20
CA PRO A 222 1.31 6.40 13.30
C PRO A 222 2.54 7.33 13.34
N ASP A 223 3.72 6.73 13.26
CA ASP A 223 5.01 7.41 13.27
C ASP A 223 5.66 7.48 11.89
N LEU A 224 6.56 8.46 11.73
CA LEU A 224 7.24 8.75 10.47
C LEU A 224 8.76 8.73 10.61
N LEU A 225 9.40 7.98 9.73
CA LEU A 225 10.83 8.12 9.45
C LEU A 225 11.07 9.08 8.30
N VAL A 226 12.03 9.99 8.49
CA VAL A 226 12.50 10.92 7.47
C VAL A 226 14.00 10.69 7.25
N LYS A 227 14.35 10.26 6.03
CA LYS A 227 15.74 10.01 5.63
C LYS A 227 16.29 11.22 4.90
N GLU A 228 17.16 11.98 5.57
CA GLU A 228 17.75 13.21 5.07
C GLU A 228 19.26 13.02 4.85
N GLY A 229 19.66 12.75 3.60
CA GLY A 229 21.06 12.45 3.28
C GLY A 229 21.59 11.27 4.10
N ASN A 230 22.57 11.52 4.97
CA ASN A 230 23.18 10.51 5.84
C ASN A 230 22.49 10.34 7.20
N LEU A 231 21.39 11.04 7.44
CA LEU A 231 20.66 11.05 8.70
C LEU A 231 19.34 10.30 8.56
N LEU A 232 18.89 9.71 9.66
CA LEU A 232 17.56 9.11 9.81
C LEU A 232 16.90 9.69 11.06
N TRP A 233 15.83 10.44 10.83
CA TRP A 233 15.03 11.09 11.86
C TRP A 233 13.73 10.32 12.09
N LEU A 234 13.31 10.23 13.34
CA LEU A 234 12.06 9.64 13.77
C LEU A 234 11.16 10.73 14.36
N TYR A 235 9.95 10.84 13.83
CA TYR A 235 8.87 11.69 14.32
C TYR A 235 7.80 10.82 14.94
N PHE A 236 7.32 11.26 16.10
CA PHE A 236 6.25 10.58 16.82
C PHE A 236 4.92 11.24 16.45
N GLY A 237 3.95 10.41 16.06
CA GLY A 237 2.61 10.83 15.70
C GLY A 237 1.87 11.47 16.87
N SER A 238 0.80 12.20 16.55
CA SER A 238 -0.14 12.74 17.55
C SER A 238 -1.49 13.00 16.92
N ASP A 239 -2.46 13.46 17.71
CA ASP A 239 -3.75 13.98 17.24
C ASP A 239 -3.65 15.33 16.49
N SER A 240 -2.42 15.81 16.29
CA SER A 240 -2.11 17.07 15.63
C SER A 240 -1.40 16.82 14.30
N PHE A 241 -1.70 17.67 13.31
CA PHE A 241 -0.95 17.72 12.05
C PHE A 241 0.43 18.41 12.17
N TYR A 242 0.87 18.71 13.38
CA TYR A 242 2.23 19.20 13.67
C TYR A 242 3.06 18.08 14.30
N LEU A 243 4.06 17.58 13.55
CA LEU A 243 4.86 16.41 13.92
C LEU A 243 5.86 16.65 15.06
N ASP A 244 5.96 17.89 15.55
CA ASP A 244 6.82 18.27 16.67
C ASP A 244 6.07 18.99 17.81
N ALA A 245 4.73 18.95 17.80
CA ALA A 245 3.92 19.61 18.82
C ALA A 245 4.03 18.96 20.21
N SER A 246 4.12 17.63 20.25
CA SER A 246 4.28 16.86 21.49
C SER A 246 5.75 16.66 21.86
N ARG A 247 6.61 16.48 20.86
CA ARG A 247 8.02 16.07 21.01
C ARG A 247 8.83 16.44 19.77
N ALA A 248 10.06 16.92 19.96
CA ALA A 248 11.00 17.13 18.86
C ALA A 248 11.44 15.79 18.22
N PRO A 249 11.73 15.75 16.90
CA PRO A 249 12.19 14.55 16.23
C PRO A 249 13.49 14.01 16.83
N VAL A 250 13.66 12.70 16.78
CA VAL A 250 14.85 12.01 17.31
C VAL A 250 15.73 11.52 16.18
N LEU A 251 17.00 11.86 16.24
CA LEU A 251 18.01 11.30 15.34
C LEU A 251 18.33 9.87 15.80
N ILE A 252 17.87 8.88 15.02
CA ILE A 252 18.06 7.46 15.34
C ILE A 252 19.19 6.81 14.52
N GLY A 253 19.68 7.48 13.48
CA GLY A 253 20.71 6.93 12.61
C GLY A 253 21.61 7.98 11.98
N GLU A 254 22.92 7.70 11.98
CA GLU A 254 23.97 8.60 11.47
C GLU A 254 24.89 7.92 10.44
N GLY A 255 25.39 8.72 9.49
CA GLY A 255 26.63 8.46 8.75
C GLY A 255 26.55 7.58 7.49
N LEU A 256 25.47 6.83 7.24
CA LEU A 256 25.40 5.90 6.10
C LEU A 256 24.06 5.83 5.36
N TRP A 257 23.02 6.53 5.82
CA TRP A 257 21.65 6.40 5.31
C TRP A 257 21.45 6.83 3.86
N SER A 258 22.36 7.63 3.29
CA SER A 258 22.29 8.02 1.88
C SER A 258 22.46 6.80 0.95
N SER A 259 23.12 5.74 1.43
CA SER A 259 23.38 4.51 0.69
C SER A 259 22.24 3.48 0.77
N TYR A 260 21.17 3.76 1.52
CA TYR A 260 20.07 2.81 1.75
C TYR A 260 18.72 3.31 1.24
N ASP A 261 17.91 2.36 0.81
CA ASP A 261 16.45 2.50 0.64
C ASP A 261 15.74 1.73 1.75
N LEU A 262 14.64 2.28 2.25
CA LEU A 262 13.94 1.75 3.42
C LEU A 262 12.58 1.15 3.05
N ALA A 263 12.13 0.16 3.81
CA ALA A 263 10.77 -0.37 3.76
C ALA A 263 10.30 -0.76 5.17
N ALA A 264 9.00 -0.61 5.42
CA ALA A 264 8.38 -0.81 6.73
C ALA A 264 7.68 -2.18 6.80
N PRO A 265 8.33 -3.24 7.29
CA PRO A 265 7.74 -4.57 7.35
C PRO A 265 6.61 -4.77 8.38
N GLY A 266 6.42 -3.85 9.31
CA GLY A 266 5.66 -4.10 10.54
C GLY A 266 6.50 -4.85 11.58
N ASP A 267 5.86 -5.54 12.52
CA ASP A 267 6.54 -6.44 13.48
C ASP A 267 6.90 -7.77 12.80
N ARG A 268 8.10 -7.82 12.22
CA ARG A 268 8.59 -9.00 11.49
C ARG A 268 9.15 -10.05 12.44
N THR A 269 9.72 -9.62 13.55
CA THR A 269 10.36 -10.51 14.54
C THR A 269 9.35 -11.15 15.49
N GLY A 270 8.13 -10.60 15.58
CA GLY A 270 7.07 -11.04 16.48
C GLY A 270 7.34 -10.62 17.92
N ASN A 271 8.11 -9.55 18.12
CA ASN A 271 8.53 -9.07 19.44
C ASN A 271 7.59 -7.98 19.99
N GLY A 272 6.56 -7.58 19.24
CA GLY A 272 5.61 -6.54 19.60
C GLY A 272 6.03 -5.13 19.20
N HIS A 273 7.15 -4.97 18.50
CA HIS A 273 7.66 -3.67 18.04
C HIS A 273 7.78 -3.65 16.52
N VAL A 274 7.66 -2.46 15.93
CA VAL A 274 7.85 -2.30 14.49
C VAL A 274 9.32 -2.48 14.12
N ASP A 275 9.57 -3.18 13.02
CA ASP A 275 10.91 -3.41 12.49
C ASP A 275 11.16 -2.55 11.24
N LEU A 276 12.42 -2.47 10.82
CA LEU A 276 12.83 -1.73 9.62
C LEU A 276 13.71 -2.59 8.70
N ILE A 277 13.38 -2.60 7.40
CA ILE A 277 14.25 -3.19 6.38
C ILE A 277 15.01 -2.08 5.67
N ALA A 278 16.33 -2.22 5.59
CA ALA A 278 17.19 -1.34 4.81
C ALA A 278 17.89 -2.12 3.69
N ARG A 279 17.79 -1.59 2.47
CA ARG A 279 18.44 -2.11 1.26
C ARG A 279 19.60 -1.23 0.86
N HIS A 280 20.80 -1.76 0.89
CA HIS A 280 21.95 -1.03 0.38
C HIS A 280 21.88 -0.91 -1.15
N LYS A 281 21.79 0.32 -1.67
CA LYS A 281 21.50 0.66 -3.08
C LYS A 281 22.42 -0.03 -4.09
N THR A 282 23.72 -0.12 -3.76
CA THR A 282 24.75 -0.65 -4.67
C THR A 282 25.07 -2.13 -4.47
N SER A 283 25.38 -2.58 -3.24
CA SER A 283 25.68 -4.00 -2.98
C SER A 283 24.44 -4.91 -3.07
N GLY A 284 23.24 -4.34 -2.87
CA GLY A 284 22.00 -5.12 -2.82
C GLY A 284 21.87 -6.00 -1.57
N GLU A 285 22.65 -5.71 -0.52
CA GLU A 285 22.45 -6.34 0.79
C GLU A 285 21.17 -5.81 1.43
N LEU A 286 20.31 -6.71 1.92
CA LEU A 286 19.17 -6.38 2.76
C LEU A 286 19.55 -6.63 4.21
N ARG A 287 19.23 -5.66 5.07
CA ARG A 287 19.40 -5.76 6.52
C ARG A 287 18.07 -5.51 7.22
N LEU A 288 17.84 -6.27 8.27
CA LEU A 288 16.75 -6.07 9.23
C LEU A 288 17.30 -5.32 10.44
N TYR A 289 16.62 -4.27 10.83
CA TYR A 289 16.82 -3.54 12.08
C TYR A 289 15.61 -3.88 12.95
N GLU A 290 15.87 -4.64 14.01
CA GLU A 290 14.85 -5.04 14.97
C GLU A 290 14.50 -3.84 15.86
N GLY A 291 13.21 -3.50 15.97
CA GLY A 291 12.73 -2.55 16.96
C GLY A 291 12.72 -3.20 18.33
N THR A 292 13.23 -2.53 19.36
CA THR A 292 13.38 -3.12 20.70
C THR A 292 12.78 -2.27 21.82
N GLY A 293 12.09 -1.19 21.48
CA GLY A 293 11.50 -0.29 22.46
C GLY A 293 10.70 0.85 21.85
N ASN A 294 10.03 1.58 22.74
CA ASN A 294 9.02 2.57 22.39
C ASN A 294 9.59 3.94 22.03
N SER A 295 10.92 4.10 21.98
CA SER A 295 11.57 5.36 21.55
C SER A 295 12.36 5.19 20.26
N GLY A 296 12.12 4.10 19.52
CA GLY A 296 12.84 3.75 18.30
C GLY A 296 14.17 3.03 18.55
N GLU A 297 14.36 2.43 19.73
CA GLU A 297 15.53 1.63 20.03
C GLU A 297 15.69 0.47 19.02
N GLY A 298 16.93 0.18 18.65
CA GLY A 298 17.26 -0.86 17.66
C GLY A 298 17.07 -0.41 16.21
N LEU A 299 16.08 0.45 15.94
CA LEU A 299 15.95 1.13 14.65
C LEU A 299 17.15 2.05 14.42
N GLY A 300 17.69 2.06 13.20
CA GLY A 300 18.71 3.04 12.82
C GLY A 300 20.16 2.77 13.30
N THR A 301 20.40 1.77 14.16
CA THR A 301 21.75 1.50 14.70
C THR A 301 22.45 0.33 13.99
N GLY A 302 23.51 0.63 13.22
CA GLY A 302 24.21 -0.33 12.37
C GLY A 302 24.67 -1.65 13.04
N PRO A 303 25.29 -1.63 14.24
CA PRO A 303 25.74 -2.83 14.93
C PRO A 303 24.63 -3.81 15.36
N ALA A 304 23.38 -3.34 15.48
CA ALA A 304 22.23 -4.16 15.87
C ALA A 304 21.54 -4.86 14.68
N SER A 305 21.86 -4.47 13.45
CA SER A 305 21.17 -4.99 12.26
C SER A 305 21.68 -6.35 11.79
N VAL A 306 20.78 -7.18 11.27
CA VAL A 306 21.07 -8.54 10.76
C VAL A 306 20.93 -8.57 9.24
N ALA A 307 21.88 -9.18 8.54
CA ALA A 307 21.76 -9.39 7.10
C ALA A 307 20.71 -10.49 6.80
N ILE A 308 19.71 -10.14 6.00
CA ILE A 308 18.56 -11.02 5.68
C ILE A 308 18.48 -11.39 4.20
N GLY A 309 19.28 -10.75 3.35
CA GLY A 309 19.27 -11.02 1.91
C GLY A 309 20.42 -10.37 1.17
N SER A 310 20.62 -10.82 -0.08
CA SER A 310 21.60 -10.26 -1.00
C SER A 310 21.05 -10.28 -2.44
N GLY A 311 21.65 -9.52 -3.35
CA GLY A 311 21.24 -9.46 -4.76
C GLY A 311 20.13 -8.45 -5.09
N TRP A 312 19.71 -7.65 -4.11
CA TRP A 312 18.65 -6.63 -4.21
C TRP A 312 19.19 -5.29 -4.71
N THR A 313 20.05 -5.30 -5.74
CA THR A 313 20.58 -4.06 -6.31
C THR A 313 19.47 -3.26 -6.99
N ARG A 314 19.55 -1.93 -7.05
CA ARG A 314 18.59 -1.10 -7.81
C ARG A 314 18.52 -1.46 -9.30
N THR A 315 19.56 -2.09 -9.86
CA THR A 315 19.52 -2.60 -11.24
C THR A 315 18.57 -3.78 -11.38
N ASN A 316 18.62 -4.74 -10.44
CA ASN A 316 17.79 -5.93 -10.49
C ASN A 316 16.39 -5.65 -9.94
N ARG A 317 16.31 -4.87 -8.87
CA ARG A 317 15.08 -4.51 -8.15
C ARG A 317 15.02 -2.99 -7.97
N PRO A 318 14.56 -2.22 -8.97
CA PRO A 318 14.55 -0.76 -8.90
C PRO A 318 13.79 -0.21 -7.68
N LEU A 319 12.52 -0.60 -7.56
CA LEU A 319 11.63 -0.25 -6.46
C LEU A 319 11.27 -1.50 -5.66
N PHE A 320 11.11 -1.34 -4.35
CA PHE A 320 10.62 -2.38 -3.44
C PHE A 320 9.83 -1.75 -2.29
N THR A 321 8.90 -2.52 -1.73
CA THR A 321 8.16 -2.21 -0.51
C THR A 321 7.99 -3.49 0.32
N ALA A 322 7.71 -3.34 1.61
CA ALA A 322 7.48 -4.45 2.53
C ALA A 322 6.12 -4.27 3.20
N VAL A 323 5.36 -5.36 3.28
CA VAL A 323 4.02 -5.40 3.88
C VAL A 323 3.96 -6.51 4.93
N PRO A 324 3.12 -6.43 5.98
CA PRO A 324 3.21 -7.31 7.13
C PRO A 324 2.74 -8.73 6.81
N ASP A 325 1.78 -8.88 5.90
CA ASP A 325 1.32 -10.16 5.38
C ASP A 325 0.48 -9.93 4.11
N ALA A 326 0.95 -10.39 2.95
CA ALA A 326 0.21 -10.27 1.69
C ALA A 326 -0.37 -11.60 1.20
N ASN A 327 -0.06 -12.71 1.85
CA ASN A 327 -0.46 -14.06 1.42
C ASN A 327 -1.21 -14.87 2.50
N GLY A 328 -1.46 -14.27 3.67
CA GLY A 328 -2.14 -14.88 4.81
C GLY A 328 -1.27 -15.82 5.64
N ASP A 329 0.07 -15.78 5.52
CA ASP A 329 0.99 -16.66 6.24
C ASP A 329 1.51 -16.09 7.57
N ALA A 330 1.01 -14.90 7.96
CA ALA A 330 1.39 -14.14 9.13
C ALA A 330 2.89 -13.77 9.19
N LYS A 331 3.52 -13.58 8.04
CA LYS A 331 4.91 -13.10 7.93
C LYS A 331 5.01 -11.96 6.94
N THR A 332 5.94 -11.05 7.22
CA THR A 332 6.22 -9.94 6.31
C THR A 332 6.62 -10.45 4.93
N ASP A 333 5.99 -9.87 3.93
CA ASP A 333 6.27 -10.09 2.53
C ASP A 333 6.84 -8.85 1.85
N VAL A 334 7.46 -9.05 0.68
CA VAL A 334 8.02 -7.96 -0.12
C VAL A 334 7.51 -8.03 -1.54
N TRP A 335 7.09 -6.88 -2.06
CA TRP A 335 6.93 -6.66 -3.50
C TRP A 335 8.09 -5.84 -4.03
N ALA A 336 8.57 -6.21 -5.22
CA ALA A 336 9.60 -5.45 -5.90
C ALA A 336 9.45 -5.49 -7.41
N THR A 337 9.64 -4.35 -8.05
CA THR A 337 9.78 -4.28 -9.51
C THR A 337 11.06 -4.99 -9.95
N GLY A 338 11.05 -5.60 -11.12
CA GLY A 338 12.23 -6.12 -11.79
C GLY A 338 12.70 -5.20 -12.91
N GLY A 339 14.01 -5.24 -13.21
CA GLY A 339 14.58 -4.57 -14.39
C GLY A 339 14.06 -5.11 -15.74
N ASP A 340 13.27 -6.18 -15.71
CA ASP A 340 12.55 -6.82 -16.82
C ASP A 340 11.09 -6.35 -16.95
N ALA A 341 10.72 -5.26 -16.26
CA ALA A 341 9.38 -4.66 -16.24
C ALA A 341 8.29 -5.54 -15.60
N GLN A 342 8.67 -6.53 -14.79
CA GLN A 342 7.74 -7.35 -14.00
C GLN A 342 7.63 -6.87 -12.55
N LEU A 343 6.55 -7.28 -11.87
CA LEU A 343 6.44 -7.21 -10.41
C LEU A 343 6.69 -8.60 -9.83
N TYR A 344 7.57 -8.67 -8.85
CA TYR A 344 7.91 -9.88 -8.12
C TYR A 344 7.37 -9.81 -6.70
N PHE A 345 6.77 -10.92 -6.26
CA PHE A 345 6.38 -11.17 -4.88
C PHE A 345 7.39 -12.10 -4.20
N TYR A 346 7.78 -11.76 -2.98
CA TYR A 346 8.74 -12.50 -2.18
C TYR A 346 8.11 -12.89 -0.84
N PRO A 347 7.62 -14.14 -0.72
CA PRO A 347 7.05 -14.61 0.53
C PRO A 347 8.16 -14.69 1.58
N ASN A 348 7.99 -14.02 2.71
CA ASN A 348 8.97 -13.97 3.79
C ASN A 348 10.41 -13.62 3.33
N ILE A 349 10.56 -12.77 2.30
CA ILE A 349 11.85 -12.32 1.76
C ILE A 349 12.75 -13.50 1.35
N SER A 350 12.15 -14.57 0.84
CA SER A 350 12.85 -15.82 0.52
C SER A 350 12.79 -16.18 -0.97
N GLY A 351 13.76 -16.97 -1.41
CA GLY A 351 13.81 -17.52 -2.77
C GLY A 351 14.12 -16.48 -3.87
N SER A 352 13.73 -16.80 -5.10
CA SER A 352 13.95 -15.95 -6.29
C SER A 352 12.85 -14.92 -6.53
N GLY A 353 11.76 -15.00 -5.76
CA GLY A 353 10.51 -14.28 -6.01
C GLY A 353 9.66 -14.94 -7.10
N VAL A 354 8.36 -14.67 -7.06
CA VAL A 354 7.37 -15.12 -8.03
C VAL A 354 6.88 -13.91 -8.82
N ALA A 355 6.89 -13.98 -10.15
CA ALA A 355 6.34 -12.92 -10.99
C ALA A 355 4.81 -12.87 -10.81
N VAL A 356 4.31 -11.78 -10.23
CA VAL A 356 2.88 -11.52 -9.97
C VAL A 356 2.32 -10.41 -10.85
N GLY A 357 3.18 -9.61 -11.48
CA GLY A 357 2.82 -8.67 -12.54
C GLY A 357 3.72 -8.87 -13.76
N THR A 358 3.14 -9.07 -14.93
CA THR A 358 3.89 -9.62 -16.09
C THR A 358 4.48 -8.58 -17.04
N SER A 359 4.09 -7.30 -16.93
CA SER A 359 4.63 -6.20 -17.74
C SER A 359 4.26 -4.82 -17.17
N GLY A 360 4.96 -3.77 -17.63
CA GLY A 360 4.61 -2.37 -17.37
C GLY A 360 5.11 -1.79 -16.03
N TRP A 361 5.76 -2.61 -15.20
CA TRP A 361 6.21 -2.20 -13.86
C TRP A 361 7.47 -1.32 -13.86
N ASN A 362 8.10 -1.15 -15.01
CA ASN A 362 9.16 -0.17 -15.23
C ASN A 362 8.63 1.27 -15.39
N ASN A 363 7.31 1.46 -15.52
CA ASN A 363 6.69 2.78 -15.67
C ASN A 363 6.34 3.43 -14.31
N PHE A 364 6.88 2.90 -13.21
CA PHE A 364 6.69 3.43 -11.86
C PHE A 364 7.94 4.19 -11.41
N GLN A 365 7.71 5.31 -10.72
CA GLN A 365 8.76 6.08 -10.05
C GLN A 365 8.74 5.87 -8.52
N ALA A 366 7.62 5.42 -7.96
CA ALA A 366 7.50 5.03 -6.56
C ALA A 366 6.55 3.84 -6.40
N LEU A 367 6.80 3.02 -5.38
CA LEU A 367 5.92 1.97 -4.88
C LEU A 367 5.92 2.04 -3.35
N ASN A 368 4.76 1.88 -2.73
CA ASN A 368 4.65 1.72 -1.28
C ASN A 368 3.58 0.69 -0.95
#